data_AF-D8LYV9-F1
#
_entry.id   AF-D8LYV9-F1
#
_cell.length_a   1.000
_cell.length_b   1.000
_cell.length_c   1.000
_cell.angle_alpha   90.00
_cell.angle_beta   90.00
_cell.angle_gamma   90.00
#
_symmetry.space_group_name_H-M   'P 1'
#
loop_
_entity.id
_entity.type
_entity.pdbx_description
1 polymer ?
#
loop_
_entity_poly.entity_id
_entity_poly.type
_entity_poly.pdbx_seq_one_letter_code
_entity_poly.pdbx_strand_id
1 'polypeptide(L)'
;MGIQNFWTLIEPSGRNVSIECMRGKRLAVDISIWLHQIIHAMRTPTGETVPNAHIYIVIFRLCKLIFYGIKPVIVFDGDAPALKKQTLKRRREKAERAKTKMNEIQQEMALANLVEKVKSGVCIFT
;
A
#
# COMPACT_ATOMS: atom_id res chain seq x y z
N MET A 1 -5.74 5.30 -4.95
CA MET A 1 -6.54 6.43 -4.43
C MET A 1 -6.53 7.53 -5.48
N GLY A 2 -7.58 8.35 -5.56
CA GLY A 2 -7.69 9.43 -6.56
C GLY A 2 -8.84 9.23 -7.55
N ILE A 3 -8.80 9.99 -8.64
CA ILE A 3 -9.76 9.92 -9.75
C ILE A 3 -9.32 8.82 -10.72
N GLN A 4 -10.25 7.94 -11.10
CA GLN A 4 -9.96 6.83 -12.00
C GLN A 4 -9.61 7.36 -13.40
N ASN A 5 -8.55 6.81 -14.01
CA ASN A 5 -8.05 7.13 -15.36
C ASN A 5 -7.66 8.60 -15.60
N PHE A 6 -7.54 9.41 -14.54
CA PHE A 6 -7.22 10.83 -14.67
C PHE A 6 -5.84 11.05 -15.31
N TRP A 7 -4.83 10.29 -14.90
CA TRP A 7 -3.47 10.42 -15.43
C TRP A 7 -3.38 10.16 -16.93
N THR A 8 -4.05 9.12 -17.44
CA THR A 8 -4.10 8.79 -18.88
C THR A 8 -4.71 9.93 -19.70
N LEU A 9 -5.66 10.68 -19.13
CA LEU A 9 -6.30 11.79 -19.81
C LEU A 9 -5.37 13.01 -19.92
N ILE A 10 -4.57 13.29 -18.89
CA ILE A 10 -3.73 14.50 -18.82
C ILE A 10 -2.29 14.28 -19.26
N GLU A 11 -1.88 13.03 -19.50
CA GLU A 11 -0.55 12.65 -19.92
C GLU A 11 -0.02 13.47 -21.11
N PRO A 12 -0.80 13.75 -22.18
CA PRO A 12 -0.32 14.56 -23.30
C PRO A 12 0.05 16.00 -22.93
N SER A 13 -0.47 16.51 -21.81
CA SER A 13 -0.20 17.85 -21.29
C SER A 13 0.87 17.88 -20.20
N GLY A 14 1.38 16.72 -19.79
CA GLY A 14 2.39 16.59 -18.75
C GLY A 14 3.75 17.11 -19.20
N ARG A 15 4.45 17.83 -18.32
CA ARG A 15 5.86 18.20 -18.52
C ARG A 15 6.70 17.49 -17.48
N ASN A 16 7.77 16.83 -17.92
CA ASN A 16 8.74 16.26 -17.00
C ASN A 16 9.66 17.37 -16.49
N VAL A 17 9.83 17.44 -15.17
CA VAL A 17 10.64 18.46 -14.51
C VAL A 17 11.69 17.74 -13.69
N SER A 18 12.95 18.11 -13.87
CA SER A 18 14.04 17.50 -13.11
C SER A 18 13.98 17.93 -11.64
N ILE A 19 14.46 17.07 -10.74
CA ILE A 19 14.37 17.32 -9.29
C ILE A 19 15.25 18.51 -8.87
N GLU A 20 16.30 18.80 -9.64
CA GLU A 20 17.24 19.90 -9.43
C GLU A 20 16.54 21.26 -9.57
N CYS A 21 15.55 21.37 -10.45
CA CYS A 21 14.74 22.59 -10.62
C CYS A 21 13.93 22.96 -9.37
N MET A 22 13.74 22.00 -8.44
CA MET A 22 12.99 22.19 -7.20
C MET A 22 13.88 22.63 -6.02
N ARG A 23 15.19 22.76 -6.22
CA ARG A 23 16.13 23.20 -5.18
C ARG A 23 15.71 24.57 -4.61
N GLY A 24 15.74 24.69 -3.28
CA GLY A 24 15.35 25.89 -2.54
C GLY A 24 13.84 26.12 -2.43
N LYS A 25 13.00 25.31 -3.11
CA LYS A 25 11.55 25.41 -3.03
C LYS A 25 11.01 24.69 -1.80
N ARG A 26 9.84 25.12 -1.33
CA ARG A 26 9.04 24.42 -0.31
C ARG A 26 8.08 23.47 -1.01
N LEU A 27 8.06 22.21 -0.61
CA LEU A 27 7.23 21.16 -1.22
C LEU A 27 6.29 20.58 -0.17
N ALA A 28 4.99 20.73 -0.37
CA ALA A 28 3.99 20.05 0.45
C ALA A 28 3.92 18.57 0.05
N VAL A 29 4.10 17.68 1.02
CA VAL A 29 4.06 16.24 0.85
C VAL A 29 2.87 15.70 1.63
N ASP A 30 1.91 15.13 0.91
CA ASP A 30 0.87 14.31 1.50
C ASP A 30 1.51 13.01 2.03
N ILE A 31 1.45 12.83 3.35
CA ILE A 31 2.05 11.66 4.00
C ILE A 31 1.09 10.47 4.07
N SER A 32 -0.22 10.72 4.05
CA SER A 32 -1.23 9.66 4.15
C SER A 32 -1.13 8.74 2.94
N ILE A 33 -0.89 9.32 1.76
CA ILE A 33 -0.65 8.56 0.52
C ILE A 33 0.67 7.80 0.54
N TRP A 34 1.75 8.38 1.08
CA TRP A 34 3.04 7.68 1.20
C TRP A 34 2.92 6.46 2.12
N LEU A 35 2.34 6.62 3.30
CA LEU A 35 2.15 5.54 4.26
C LEU A 35 1.29 4.42 3.67
N HIS A 36 0.18 4.77 3.02
CA HIS A 36 -0.67 3.80 2.35
C HIS A 36 0.12 3.00 1.30
N GLN A 37 0.89 3.66 0.43
CA GLN A 37 1.71 2.96 -0.57
C GLN A 37 2.74 2.03 0.08
N ILE A 38 3.40 2.46 1.15
CA ILE A 38 4.44 1.67 1.81
C ILE A 38 3.85 0.43 2.48
N ILE A 39 2.73 0.57 3.20
CA ILE A 39 2.04 -0.56 3.86
C ILE A 39 1.59 -1.61 2.83
N HIS A 40 1.14 -1.16 1.65
CA HIS A 40 0.75 -2.07 0.58
C HIS A 40 1.93 -2.71 -0.15
N ALA A 41 3.07 -2.03 -0.26
CA ALA A 41 4.27 -2.55 -0.93
C ALA A 41 5.12 -3.47 -0.03
N MET A 42 5.16 -3.23 1.28
CA MET A 42 6.03 -3.93 2.22
C MET A 42 5.35 -5.16 2.85
N ARG A 43 5.00 -6.12 1.99
CA ARG A 43 4.55 -7.45 2.42
C ARG A 43 5.65 -8.47 2.12
N THR A 44 5.98 -9.31 3.09
CA THR A 44 6.85 -10.46 2.86
C THR A 44 6.18 -11.43 1.87
N PRO A 45 6.93 -12.36 1.27
CA PRO A 45 6.35 -13.43 0.45
C PRO A 45 5.29 -14.25 1.19
N THR A 46 5.38 -14.33 2.52
CA THR A 46 4.42 -14.97 3.42
C THR A 46 3.19 -14.09 3.74
N GLY A 47 3.17 -12.85 3.25
CA GLY A 47 2.05 -11.90 3.41
C GLY A 47 2.11 -11.05 4.68
N GLU A 48 3.13 -11.21 5.51
CA GLU A 48 3.31 -10.45 6.74
C GLU A 48 3.83 -9.04 6.45
N THR A 49 3.37 -8.07 7.23
CA THR A 49 3.86 -6.69 7.14
C THR A 49 5.20 -6.57 7.86
N VAL A 50 6.20 -6.00 7.20
CA VAL A 50 7.50 -5.74 7.84
C VAL A 50 7.34 -4.66 8.91
N PRO A 51 7.66 -4.94 10.19
CA PRO A 51 7.50 -3.98 11.27
C PRO A 51 8.40 -2.76 11.05
N ASN A 52 7.91 -1.56 11.37
CA ASN A 52 8.63 -0.27 11.28
C ASN A 52 9.17 0.14 9.89
N ALA A 53 8.94 -0.66 8.84
CA ALA A 53 9.39 -0.34 7.47
C ALA A 53 8.88 1.02 6.98
N HIS A 54 7.66 1.39 7.38
CA HIS A 54 7.06 2.66 7.02
C HIS A 54 7.84 3.87 7.57
N ILE A 55 8.36 3.78 8.79
CA ILE A 55 9.15 4.85 9.41
C ILE A 55 10.45 5.03 8.63
N TYR A 56 11.17 3.92 8.41
CA TYR A 56 12.43 3.92 7.67
C TYR A 56 12.25 4.54 6.28
N ILE A 57 11.30 4.04 5.49
CA ILE A 57 11.11 4.51 4.11
C ILE A 57 10.70 5.98 4.05
N VAL A 58 9.83 6.43 4.95
CA VAL A 58 9.44 7.85 5.02
C VAL A 58 10.66 8.73 5.33
N ILE A 59 11.47 8.36 6.32
CA ILE A 59 12.68 9.12 6.68
C ILE A 59 13.63 9.17 5.49
N PHE A 60 13.89 8.05 4.82
CA PHE A 60 14.77 8.02 3.64
C PHE A 60 14.26 8.90 2.50
N ARG A 61 12.95 8.92 2.25
CA ARG A 61 12.35 9.82 1.24
C ARG A 61 12.50 11.28 1.63
N LEU A 62 12.32 11.63 2.90
CA LEU A 62 12.52 12.99 3.40
C LEU A 62 13.99 13.41 3.30
N CYS A 63 14.93 12.56 3.71
CA CYS A 63 16.36 12.80 3.56
C CYS A 63 16.74 13.04 2.09
N LYS A 64 16.17 12.26 1.15
CA LYS A 64 16.38 12.47 -0.28
C LYS A 64 15.90 13.86 -0.75
N LEU A 65 14.74 14.32 -0.31
CA LEU A 65 14.25 15.67 -0.65
C LEU A 65 15.18 16.76 -0.09
N ILE A 66 15.60 16.62 1.17
CA ILE A 66 16.51 17.57 1.82
C ILE A 66 17.88 17.58 1.11
N PHE A 67 18.38 16.43 0.68
CA PHE A 67 19.63 16.31 -0.08
C PHE A 67 19.61 17.13 -1.38
N TYR A 68 18.46 17.18 -2.08
CA TYR A 68 18.32 18.04 -3.27
C TYR A 68 18.12 19.53 -2.93
N GLY A 69 18.10 19.90 -1.64
CA GLY A 69 17.87 21.26 -1.16
C GLY A 69 16.40 21.66 -1.17
N ILE A 70 15.47 20.69 -1.20
CA ILE A 70 14.03 20.93 -1.11
C ILE A 70 13.65 21.01 0.37
N LYS A 71 12.74 21.93 0.71
CA LYS A 71 12.20 22.07 2.07
C LYS A 71 10.83 21.37 2.15
N PRO A 72 10.75 20.10 2.59
CA PRO A 72 9.48 19.38 2.67
C PRO A 72 8.59 19.94 3.79
N VAL A 73 7.28 20.03 3.52
CA VAL A 73 6.24 20.33 4.49
C VAL A 73 5.30 19.14 4.53
N ILE A 74 5.27 18.43 5.66
CA ILE A 74 4.48 17.22 5.81
C ILE A 74 3.03 17.61 6.09
N VAL A 75 2.10 17.14 5.25
CA VAL A 75 0.67 17.39 5.38
C VAL A 75 -0.03 16.10 5.76
N PHE A 76 -0.70 16.11 6.90
CA PHE A 76 -1.58 15.04 7.35
C PHE A 76 -3.03 15.41 7.02
N ASP A 77 -3.78 14.42 6.54
CA ASP A 77 -5.23 14.57 6.38
C ASP A 77 -5.90 14.70 7.76
N GLY A 78 -6.84 15.63 7.86
CA GLY A 78 -7.77 15.71 8.99
C GLY A 78 -9.02 14.86 8.77
N ASP A 79 -10.12 15.26 9.39
CA ASP A 79 -11.39 14.55 9.27
C ASP A 79 -11.94 14.53 7.84
N ALA A 80 -12.46 13.38 7.43
CA ALA A 80 -13.05 13.23 6.11
C ALA A 80 -14.39 13.99 6.02
N PRO A 81 -14.61 14.79 4.95
CA PRO A 81 -15.86 15.51 4.77
C PRO A 81 -17.04 14.54 4.58
N ALA A 82 -18.26 14.99 4.92
CA ALA A 82 -19.47 14.15 4.90
C ALA A 82 -19.69 13.44 3.56
N LEU A 83 -19.41 14.12 2.43
CA LEU A 83 -19.53 13.58 1.08
C LEU A 83 -18.66 12.32 0.85
N LYS A 84 -17.51 12.21 1.54
CA LYS A 84 -16.57 11.08 1.42
C LYS A 84 -16.98 9.87 2.26
N LYS A 85 -17.96 10.00 3.18
CA LYS A 85 -18.38 8.93 4.10
C LYS A 85 -18.89 7.69 3.37
N GLN A 86 -19.74 7.85 2.35
CA GLN A 86 -20.27 6.72 1.58
C GLN A 86 -19.15 5.96 0.84
N THR A 87 -18.24 6.69 0.19
CA THR A 87 -17.09 6.08 -0.50
C THR A 87 -16.16 5.36 0.48
N LEU A 88 -15.95 5.92 1.68
CA LEU A 88 -15.13 5.29 2.72
C LEU A 88 -15.78 4.00 3.24
N LYS A 89 -17.11 4.00 3.45
CA LYS A 89 -17.87 2.80 3.81
C LYS A 89 -17.71 1.69 2.76
N ARG A 90 -17.92 2.02 1.48
CA ARG A 90 -17.76 1.08 0.37
C ARG A 90 -16.34 0.50 0.28
N ARG A 91 -15.31 1.30 0.57
CA ARG A 91 -13.92 0.82 0.63
C ARG A 91 -13.69 -0.15 1.78
N ARG A 92 -14.23 0.14 2.96
CA ARG A 92 -14.17 -0.76 4.13
C ARG A 92 -14.86 -2.09 3.84
N GLU A 93 -16.08 -2.06 3.30
CA GLU A 93 -16.82 -3.28 2.93
C GLU A 93 -16.05 -4.14 1.92
N LYS A 94 -15.39 -3.52 0.93
CA LYS A 94 -14.54 -4.25 -0.03
C LYS A 94 -13.33 -4.90 0.64
N ALA A 95 -12.69 -4.20 1.59
CA ALA A 95 -11.56 -4.73 2.34
C ALA A 95 -11.98 -5.92 3.21
N GLU A 96 -13.11 -5.82 3.92
CA GLU A 96 -13.65 -6.92 4.73
C GLU A 96 -14.00 -8.13 3.87
N ARG A 97 -14.70 -7.95 2.75
CA ARG A 97 -15.01 -9.06 1.82
C ARG A 97 -13.75 -9.74 1.29
N ALA A 98 -12.69 -8.98 0.98
CA ALA A 98 -11.43 -9.55 0.53
C ALA A 98 -10.77 -10.37 1.65
N LYS A 99 -10.82 -9.89 2.90
CA LYS A 99 -10.30 -10.60 4.07
C LYS A 99 -11.05 -11.91 4.33
N THR A 100 -12.38 -11.91 4.26
CA THR A 100 -13.19 -13.13 4.41
C THR A 100 -12.81 -14.18 3.37
N LYS A 101 -12.74 -13.78 2.09
CA LYS A 101 -12.32 -14.69 0.99
C LYS A 101 -10.91 -15.24 1.18
N MET A 102 -9.97 -14.41 1.65
CA MET A 102 -8.61 -14.88 1.93
C MET A 102 -8.60 -15.94 3.03
N ASN A 103 -9.39 -15.76 4.09
CA ASN A 103 -9.49 -16.74 5.17
C ASN A 103 -10.11 -18.06 4.68
N GLU A 104 -11.17 -17.99 3.85
CA GLU A 104 -11.78 -19.17 3.24
C GLU A 104 -10.77 -19.97 2.40
N ILE A 105 -10.02 -19.29 1.52
CA ILE A 105 -8.99 -19.91 0.68
C ILE A 105 -7.85 -20.50 1.54
N GLN A 106 -7.45 -19.82 2.60
CA GLN A 106 -6.43 -20.34 3.53
C GLN A 106 -6.89 -21.61 4.25
N GLN A 107 -8.16 -21.67 4.66
CA GLN A 107 -8.74 -22.87 5.27
C GLN A 107 -8.81 -24.04 4.28
N GLU A 108 -9.24 -23.77 3.05
CA GLU A 108 -9.31 -24.77 1.98
C GLU A 108 -7.92 -25.31 1.62
N MET A 109 -6.91 -24.43 1.46
CA MET A 109 -5.53 -24.85 1.24
C MET A 109 -4.96 -25.64 2.41
N ALA A 110 -5.24 -25.24 3.65
CA ALA A 110 -4.78 -25.97 4.83
C ALA A 110 -5.39 -27.38 4.90
N LEU A 111 -6.67 -27.52 4.54
CA LEU A 111 -7.34 -28.82 4.49
C LEU A 111 -6.75 -29.71 3.39
N ALA A 112 -6.53 -29.16 2.18
CA ALA A 112 -5.92 -29.89 1.07
C ALA A 112 -4.53 -30.43 1.43
N ASN A 113 -3.68 -29.58 2.06
CA ASN A 113 -2.36 -29.98 2.52
C ASN A 113 -2.39 -31.09 3.58
N LEU A 114 -3.40 -31.11 4.46
CA LEU A 114 -3.56 -32.17 5.46
C LEU A 114 -3.95 -33.50 4.81
N VAL A 115 -4.87 -33.48 3.84
CA VAL A 115 -5.29 -34.67 3.09
C VAL A 115 -4.13 -35.29 2.32
N GLU A 116 -3.28 -34.49 1.68
CA GLU A 116 -2.06 -34.99 1.02
C GLU A 116 -1.06 -35.64 1.99
N LYS A 117 -0.88 -35.06 3.19
CA LYS A 117 -0.04 -35.66 4.24
C LYS A 117 -0.58 -36.99 4.74
N VAL A 118 -1.90 -37.11 4.91
CA VAL A 118 -2.52 -38.39 5.31
C VAL A 118 -2.34 -39.43 4.20
N LYS A 119 -2.55 -39.07 2.93
CA LYS A 119 -2.34 -40.00 1.79
C LYS A 119 -0.89 -40.48 1.68
N SER A 120 0.08 -39.60 1.90
CA SER A 120 1.51 -39.97 1.86
C SER A 120 1.95 -40.77 3.08
N GLY A 121 1.37 -40.52 4.27
CA GLY A 121 1.64 -41.30 5.48
C GLY A 121 1.00 -42.69 5.51
N VAL A 122 -0.11 -42.90 4.79
CA VAL A 122 -0.78 -44.22 4.71
C VAL A 122 -0.02 -45.20 3.79
N CYS A 123 0.91 -44.72 2.96
CA CYS A 123 1.65 -45.55 2.01
C CYS A 123 2.81 -46.37 2.63
N ILE A 124 2.95 -46.42 3.97
CA ILE A 124 4.06 -47.12 4.67
C ILE A 124 3.61 -48.46 5.29
N PHE A 125 2.33 -48.85 5.14
CA PHE A 125 1.80 -50.11 5.68
C PHE A 125 1.09 -50.95 4.59
N THR A 126 1.83 -51.39 3.58
CA THR A 126 1.50 -52.58 2.76
C THR A 126 2.76 -53.22 2.23
#